data_AF-A0A7W7G8I1-F1
#
_entry.id   AF-A0A7W7G8I1-F1
#
_cell.length_a   1.000
_cell.length_b   1.000
_cell.length_c   1.000
_cell.angle_alpha   90.00
_cell.angle_beta   90.00
_cell.angle_gamma   90.00
#
_symmetry.space_group_name_H-M   'P 1'
#
loop_
_entity.id
_entity.type
_entity.pdbx_description
1 polymer ?
#
loop_
_entity_poly.entity_id
_entity_poly.type
_entity_poly.pdbx_seq_one_letter_code
_entity_poly.pdbx_strand_id
1 'polypeptide(L)'
;MGDEVRADPQALVRLAKTTLGGADGMTAAWSAAQGGVTPAGSAFGNSLEGGRGAAAATEAAAAMDDTWRQVTAVYESDVDKLYRVAFAYQQADREAAERQRRTGGGPRAI
;
A
#
# COMPACT_ATOMS: atom_id res chain seq x y z
N MET A 1 -10.86 12.29 30.43
CA MET A 1 -9.65 12.67 29.65
C MET A 1 -9.02 11.37 29.20
N GLY A 2 -9.26 10.96 27.96
CA GLY A 2 -8.63 9.74 27.43
C GLY A 2 -7.15 10.03 27.18
N ASP A 3 -6.28 9.07 27.50
CA ASP A 3 -4.86 9.18 27.17
C ASP A 3 -4.69 9.52 25.68
N GLU A 4 -3.94 10.59 25.40
CA GLU A 4 -3.60 10.97 24.03
C GLU A 4 -2.72 9.85 23.45
N VAL A 5 -3.29 9.03 22.55
CA VAL A 5 -2.52 8.03 21.82
C VAL A 5 -1.75 8.75 20.72
N ARG A 6 -0.45 9.01 20.95
CA ARG A 6 0.47 9.50 19.93
C ARG A 6 1.12 8.34 19.18
N ALA A 7 0.97 8.34 17.86
CA ALA A 7 1.69 7.42 17.00
C ALA A 7 3.15 7.92 16.81
N ASP A 8 4.12 7.02 16.97
CA ASP A 8 5.53 7.30 16.65
C ASP A 8 5.69 7.46 15.12
N PRO A 9 6.14 8.62 14.61
CA PRO A 9 6.38 8.84 13.19
C PRO A 9 7.34 7.81 12.57
N GLN A 10 8.36 7.36 13.32
CA GLN A 10 9.30 6.35 12.84
C GLN A 10 8.67 4.96 12.73
N ALA A 11 7.73 4.64 13.62
CA ALA A 11 6.93 3.42 13.51
C ALA A 11 5.99 3.47 12.30
N LEU A 12 5.34 4.61 12.04
CA LEU A 12 4.49 4.80 10.87
C LEU A 12 5.26 4.68 9.55
N VAL A 13 6.46 5.25 9.47
CA VAL A 13 7.34 5.10 8.29
C VAL A 13 7.78 3.65 8.09
N ARG A 14 8.11 2.94 9.18
CA ARG A 14 8.45 1.51 9.11
C ARG A 14 7.28 0.68 8.61
N LEU A 15 6.07 0.94 9.11
CA LEU A 15 4.86 0.29 8.64
C LEU A 15 4.63 0.57 7.15
N ALA A 16 4.76 1.82 6.71
CA ALA A 16 4.63 2.18 5.30
C ALA A 16 5.61 1.41 4.40
N LYS A 17 6.88 1.24 4.83
CA LYS A 17 7.85 0.42 4.09
C LYS A 17 7.46 -1.06 4.02
N THR A 18 6.99 -1.64 5.12
CA THR A 18 6.51 -3.03 5.14
C THR A 18 5.30 -3.21 4.23
N THR A 19 4.35 -2.27 4.26
CA THR A 19 3.16 -2.26 3.40
C THR A 19 3.54 -2.20 1.92
N LEU A 20 4.46 -1.29 1.56
CA LEU A 20 4.95 -1.17 0.18
C LEU A 20 5.68 -2.44 -0.28
N GLY A 21 6.58 -2.98 0.54
CA GLY A 21 7.29 -4.23 0.22
C GLY A 21 6.34 -5.42 0.08
N GLY A 22 5.25 -5.45 0.84
CA GLY A 22 4.17 -6.42 0.67
C GLY A 22 3.46 -6.27 -0.68
N ALA A 23 3.12 -5.04 -1.08
CA ALA A 23 2.49 -4.73 -2.37
C ALA A 23 3.38 -5.12 -3.57
N ASP A 24 4.68 -4.84 -3.49
CA ASP A 24 5.66 -5.26 -4.49
C ASP A 24 5.76 -6.78 -4.58
N GLY A 25 5.86 -7.45 -3.42
CA GLY A 25 5.95 -8.92 -3.34
C GLY A 25 4.70 -9.59 -3.91
N MET A 26 3.52 -9.03 -3.62
CA MET A 26 2.26 -9.44 -4.22
C MET A 26 2.30 -9.29 -5.76
N THR A 27 2.64 -8.11 -6.27
CA THR A 27 2.70 -7.85 -7.71
C THR A 27 3.65 -8.80 -8.44
N ALA A 28 4.81 -9.07 -7.85
CA ALA A 28 5.77 -10.04 -8.37
C ALA A 28 5.22 -11.48 -8.36
N ALA A 29 4.59 -11.91 -7.26
CA ALA A 29 3.99 -13.24 -7.14
C ALA A 29 2.88 -13.47 -8.17
N TRP A 30 2.00 -12.48 -8.39
CA TRP A 30 0.96 -12.56 -9.41
C TRP A 30 1.55 -12.65 -10.81
N SER A 31 2.51 -11.78 -11.15
CA SER A 31 3.18 -11.78 -12.45
C SER A 31 3.85 -13.13 -12.74
N ALA A 32 4.43 -13.78 -11.73
CA ALA A 32 5.02 -15.10 -11.85
C ALA A 32 3.97 -16.23 -12.00
N ALA A 33 2.80 -16.08 -11.36
CA ALA A 33 1.74 -17.08 -11.38
C ALA A 33 0.86 -17.01 -12.64
N GLN A 34 0.78 -15.84 -13.31
CA GLN A 34 -0.19 -15.56 -14.38
C GLN A 34 -0.16 -16.58 -15.53
N GLY A 35 1.04 -17.06 -15.89
CA GLY A 35 1.22 -18.10 -16.92
C GLY A 35 0.71 -19.49 -16.53
N GLY A 36 0.54 -19.77 -15.24
CA GLY A 36 0.06 -21.06 -14.71
C GLY A 36 -1.45 -21.10 -14.45
N VAL A 37 -2.11 -19.95 -14.29
CA VAL A 37 -3.56 -19.86 -14.05
C VAL A 37 -4.38 -19.80 -15.34
N THR A 38 -3.76 -19.48 -16.47
CA THR A 38 -4.46 -19.39 -17.76
C THR A 38 -4.36 -20.71 -18.52
N PRO A 39 -5.47 -21.40 -18.82
CA PRO A 39 -5.44 -22.60 -19.64
C PRO A 39 -4.91 -22.29 -21.05
N ALA A 40 -4.09 -23.19 -21.61
CA ALA A 40 -3.66 -23.05 -23.00
C ALA A 40 -4.87 -23.09 -23.94
N GLY A 41 -4.88 -22.27 -24.99
CA GLY A 41 -5.97 -22.24 -25.97
C GLY A 41 -6.25 -23.62 -26.61
N SER A 42 -5.20 -24.45 -26.74
CA SER A 42 -5.31 -25.84 -27.22
C SER A 42 -6.10 -26.76 -26.29
N ALA A 43 -6.26 -26.42 -25.01
CA ALA A 43 -7.05 -27.19 -24.05
C ALA A 43 -8.56 -27.16 -24.35
N PHE A 44 -9.04 -26.17 -25.10
CA PHE A 44 -10.46 -26.01 -25.42
C PHE A 44 -10.89 -26.73 -26.70
N GLY A 45 -9.94 -27.23 -27.52
CA GLY A 45 -10.22 -27.86 -28.81
C GLY A 45 -10.72 -26.88 -29.89
N ASN A 46 -11.03 -27.41 -31.08
CA ASN A 46 -11.39 -26.61 -32.27
C ASN A 46 -12.91 -26.51 -32.52
N SER A 47 -13.74 -26.72 -31.50
CA SER A 47 -15.19 -26.58 -31.63
C SER A 47 -15.63 -25.13 -31.40
N LEU A 48 -16.85 -24.78 -31.84
CA LEU A 48 -17.45 -23.46 -31.55
C LEU A 48 -17.53 -23.19 -30.03
N GLU A 49 -17.86 -24.22 -29.25
CA GLU A 49 -17.88 -24.14 -27.78
C GLU A 49 -16.47 -24.04 -27.18
N GLY A 50 -15.47 -24.65 -27.82
CA GLY A 50 -14.05 -24.46 -27.48
C GLY A 50 -13.59 -23.01 -27.65
N GLY A 51 -14.01 -22.37 -28.74
CA GLY A 51 -13.76 -20.94 -28.97
C GLY A 51 -14.39 -20.04 -27.90
N ARG A 52 -15.63 -20.34 -27.48
CA ARG A 52 -16.30 -19.64 -26.38
C ARG A 52 -15.60 -19.85 -25.04
N GLY A 53 -15.17 -21.07 -24.75
CA GLY A 53 -14.40 -21.40 -23.54
C GLY A 53 -13.07 -20.65 -23.47
N ALA A 54 -12.33 -20.57 -24.59
CA ALA A 54 -11.08 -19.81 -24.67
C ALA A 54 -11.29 -18.30 -24.46
N ALA A 55 -12.36 -17.73 -25.04
CA ALA A 55 -12.73 -16.35 -24.84
C ALA A 55 -13.08 -16.05 -23.38
N ALA A 56 -13.91 -16.88 -22.76
CA ALA A 56 -14.29 -16.74 -21.34
C ALA A 56 -13.08 -16.87 -20.40
N ALA A 57 -12.14 -17.77 -20.72
CA ALA A 57 -10.89 -17.91 -19.95
C ALA A 57 -10.01 -16.65 -20.05
N THR A 58 -9.95 -16.03 -21.23
CA THR A 58 -9.21 -14.78 -21.46
C THR A 58 -9.85 -13.61 -20.68
N GLU A 59 -11.17 -13.51 -20.70
CA GLU A 59 -11.92 -12.50 -19.94
C GLU A 59 -11.73 -12.67 -18.43
N ALA A 60 -11.78 -13.92 -17.95
CA ALA A 60 -11.51 -14.23 -16.54
C ALA A 60 -10.09 -13.82 -16.13
N ALA A 61 -9.07 -14.11 -16.96
CA ALA A 61 -7.69 -13.70 -16.69
C ALA A 61 -7.55 -12.17 -16.63
N ALA A 62 -8.20 -11.44 -17.53
CA ALA A 62 -8.21 -9.98 -17.50
C ALA A 62 -8.90 -9.41 -16.23
N ALA A 63 -10.03 -10.01 -15.82
CA ALA A 63 -10.71 -9.61 -14.60
C ALA A 63 -9.86 -9.86 -13.33
N MET A 64 -9.08 -10.94 -13.32
CA MET A 64 -8.13 -11.22 -12.24
C MET A 64 -7.01 -10.17 -12.20
N ASP A 65 -6.45 -9.78 -13.35
CA ASP A 65 -5.44 -8.73 -13.45
C ASP A 65 -5.94 -7.38 -12.91
N ASP A 66 -7.15 -6.99 -13.30
CA ASP A 66 -7.77 -5.75 -12.84
C ASP A 66 -8.01 -5.77 -11.32
N THR A 67 -8.50 -6.90 -10.81
CA THR A 67 -8.72 -7.09 -9.37
C THR A 67 -7.39 -6.97 -8.61
N TRP A 68 -6.33 -7.58 -9.12
CA TRP A 68 -5.02 -7.50 -8.50
C TRP A 68 -4.48 -6.08 -8.46
N ARG A 69 -4.62 -5.35 -9.58
CA ARG A 69 -4.22 -3.94 -9.66
C ARG A 69 -4.97 -3.07 -8.64
N GLN A 70 -6.27 -3.32 -8.44
CA GLN A 70 -7.05 -2.60 -7.45
C GLN A 70 -6.56 -2.88 -6.03
N VAL A 71 -6.22 -4.13 -5.70
CA VAL A 71 -5.66 -4.49 -4.40
C VAL A 71 -4.33 -3.78 -4.17
N THR A 72 -3.39 -3.85 -5.11
CA THR A 72 -2.09 -3.16 -5.01
C THR A 72 -2.28 -1.64 -4.86
N ALA A 73 -3.21 -1.03 -5.59
CA ALA A 73 -3.49 0.40 -5.48
C ALA A 73 -4.02 0.83 -4.10
N VAL A 74 -4.75 -0.05 -3.38
CA VAL A 74 -5.15 0.22 -2.00
C VAL A 74 -3.93 0.27 -1.09
N TYR A 75 -3.01 -0.69 -1.22
CA TYR A 75 -1.78 -0.71 -0.44
C TYR A 75 -0.92 0.53 -0.69
N GLU A 76 -0.75 0.93 -1.95
CA GLU A 76 -0.05 2.18 -2.31
C GLU A 76 -0.74 3.41 -1.71
N SER A 77 -2.07 3.48 -1.78
CA SER A 77 -2.85 4.57 -1.16
C SER A 77 -2.65 4.63 0.36
N ASP A 78 -2.55 3.48 1.02
CA ASP A 78 -2.34 3.41 2.46
C ASP A 78 -0.92 3.84 2.85
N VAL A 79 0.09 3.51 2.03
CA VAL A 79 1.47 4.01 2.18
C VAL A 79 1.49 5.53 2.15
N ASP A 80 0.81 6.15 1.19
CA ASP A 80 0.69 7.62 1.09
C ASP A 80 0.04 8.23 2.34
N LYS A 81 -1.02 7.61 2.87
CA LYS A 81 -1.69 8.08 4.10
C LYS A 81 -0.76 7.97 5.30
N LEU A 82 -0.05 6.86 5.45
CA LEU A 82 0.90 6.65 6.56
C LEU A 82 2.02 7.69 6.54
N TYR A 83 2.57 8.00 5.36
CA TYR A 83 3.56 9.07 5.23
C TYR A 83 3.00 10.44 5.61
N ARG A 84 1.80 10.79 5.13
CA ARG A 84 1.15 12.07 5.50
C ARG A 84 0.97 12.21 7.00
N VAL A 85 0.52 11.15 7.67
CA VAL A 85 0.34 11.15 9.14
C VAL A 85 1.69 11.28 9.85
N ALA A 86 2.71 10.54 9.41
CA ALA A 86 4.05 10.63 9.99
C ALA A 86 4.64 12.05 9.87
N PHE A 87 4.47 12.70 8.71
CA PHE A 87 4.89 14.08 8.51
C PHE A 87 4.14 15.06 9.40
N ALA A 88 2.82 14.90 9.55
CA ALA A 88 2.01 15.76 10.41
C ALA A 88 2.47 15.69 11.88
N TYR A 89 2.74 14.49 12.40
CA TYR A 89 3.29 14.34 13.76
C TYR A 89 4.68 14.96 13.89
N GLN A 90 5.56 14.72 12.90
CA GLN A 90 6.90 15.31 12.93
C GLN A 90 6.86 16.85 12.92
N GLN A 91 5.93 17.44 12.18
CA GLN A 91 5.72 18.88 12.17
C GLN A 91 5.19 19.39 13.52
N ALA A 92 4.17 18.73 14.07
CA ALA A 92 3.62 19.09 15.37
C ALA A 92 4.68 19.05 16.49
N ASP A 93 5.59 18.08 16.44
CA ASP A 93 6.71 17.96 17.39
C ASP A 93 7.72 19.09 17.24
N ARG A 94 8.05 19.48 16.00
CA ARG A 94 8.93 20.64 15.75
C ARG A 94 8.32 21.93 16.26
N GLU A 95 7.04 22.17 15.98
CA GLU A 95 6.33 23.36 16.44
C GLU A 95 6.19 23.40 17.97
N ALA A 96 5.97 22.25 18.62
CA ALA A 96 5.98 22.15 20.08
C ALA A 96 7.37 22.47 20.67
N ALA A 97 8.44 21.93 20.09
CA ALA A 97 9.81 22.20 20.51
C ALA A 97 10.20 23.68 20.33
N GLU A 98 9.79 24.30 19.22
CA GLU A 98 10.00 25.72 18.98
C GLU A 98 9.26 26.61 19.99
N ARG A 99 8.01 26.28 20.31
CA ARG A 99 7.26 26.98 21.36
C ARG A 99 7.97 26.89 22.70
N GLN A 100 8.43 25.70 23.09
CA GLN A 100 9.18 25.49 24.34
C GLN A 100 10.48 26.31 24.37
N ARG A 101 11.22 26.40 23.25
CA ARG A 101 12.42 27.25 23.15
C ARG A 101 12.09 28.73 23.32
N ARG A 102 10.98 29.21 22.75
CA ARG A 102 10.53 30.60 22.87
C ARG A 102 10.07 30.95 24.28
N THR A 103 9.46 30.01 25.01
CA THR A 103 8.97 30.24 26.38
C THR A 103 10.00 29.96 27.48
N GLY A 104 11.01 29.12 27.22
CA GLY A 104 12.00 28.67 28.21
C GLY A 104 13.35 29.42 28.20
N GLY A 105 13.55 30.39 27.31
CA GLY A 105 14.84 31.06 27.07
C GLY A 105 15.07 32.40 27.79
N GLY A 106 14.38 32.69 28.90
CA GLY A 106 14.65 33.88 29.72
C GLY A 106 15.77 33.61 30.75
N PRO A 107 16.79 34.46 30.90
CA PRO A 107 17.88 34.24 31.86
C PRO A 107 17.32 34.25 33.28
N ARG A 108 17.52 33.15 34.03
CA ARG A 108 17.42 33.16 35.49
C ARG A 108 18.65 33.86 36.04
N ALA A 109 18.52 35.17 36.24
CA ALA A 109 19.38 35.90 37.15
C ALA A 109 18.87 35.65 38.57
N ILE A 110 19.66 34.92 39.37
CA ILE A 110 19.77 35.14 40.82
C ILE A 110 21.23 34.94 41.18
#